data_AF-A0A2R6JQW8-F1
#
_entry.id   AF-A0A2R6JQW8-F1
#
_cell.length_a   1.000
_cell.length_b   1.000
_cell.length_c   1.000
_cell.angle_alpha   90.00
_cell.angle_beta   90.00
_cell.angle_gamma   90.00
#
_symmetry.space_group_name_H-M   'P 1'
#
loop_
_entity.id
_entity.type
_entity.pdbx_description
1 polymer ?
#
loop_
_entity_poly.entity_id
_entity_poly.type
_entity_poly.pdbx_seq_one_letter_code
_entity_poly.pdbx_strand_id
1 'polypeptide(L)'
;MSETTRVTEKGQATIPKELREKYGIESGDEVVWEETDDGIVLRKKHDSARGALVPDGTPPEKREEVARELERRVEEIRTRNQPPGTDLE
;
A
#
# COMPACT_ATOMS: atom_id res chain seq x y z
N MET A 1 11.35 7.46 -20.72
CA MET A 1 10.24 7.04 -21.61
C MET A 1 9.05 7.93 -21.30
N SER A 2 8.50 8.61 -22.30
CA SER A 2 7.29 9.43 -22.16
C SER A 2 6.19 8.80 -23.01
N GLU A 3 5.04 8.51 -22.41
CA GLU A 3 3.89 7.94 -23.09
C GLU A 3 2.70 8.88 -22.89
N THR A 4 1.97 9.19 -23.96
CA THR A 4 0.86 10.14 -23.93
C THR A 4 -0.45 9.38 -23.97
N THR A 5 -1.33 9.59 -22.99
CA THR A 5 -2.69 9.05 -22.98
C THR A 5 -3.71 10.17 -23.17
N ARG A 6 -4.77 9.91 -23.95
CA ARG A 6 -5.89 10.83 -24.10
C ARG A 6 -6.83 10.72 -22.91
N VAL A 7 -7.19 11.86 -22.33
CA VAL A 7 -8.22 11.94 -21.29
C VAL A 7 -9.59 11.76 -21.93
N THR A 8 -10.45 10.93 -21.35
CA THR A 8 -11.83 10.73 -21.81
C THR A 8 -12.71 11.93 -21.47
N GLU A 9 -13.92 12.00 -22.03
CA GLU A 9 -14.87 13.10 -21.74
C GLU A 9 -15.20 13.26 -20.26
N LYS A 10 -15.11 12.17 -19.49
CA LYS A 10 -15.36 12.15 -18.04
C LYS A 10 -14.11 12.44 -17.21
N GLY A 11 -13.00 12.85 -17.82
CA GLY A 11 -11.76 13.15 -17.11
C GLY A 11 -10.94 11.91 -16.71
N GLN A 12 -11.23 10.73 -17.27
CA GLN A 12 -10.46 9.52 -16.94
C GLN A 12 -9.25 9.37 -17.87
N ALA A 13 -8.12 8.93 -17.33
CA ALA A 13 -6.95 8.55 -18.10
C ALA A 13 -6.53 7.12 -17.72
N THR A 14 -6.15 6.33 -18.73
CA THR A 14 -5.65 4.97 -18.51
C THR A 14 -4.17 5.01 -18.18
N ILE A 15 -3.75 4.26 -17.16
CA ILE A 15 -2.32 4.08 -16.86
C ILE A 15 -1.75 3.04 -17.84
N PRO A 16 -0.73 3.39 -18.65
CA PRO A 16 -0.07 2.46 -19.55
C PRO A 16 0.38 1.17 -18.86
N LYS A 17 0.36 0.05 -19.59
CA LYS A 17 0.67 -1.29 -19.05
C LYS A 17 2.06 -1.33 -18.41
N GLU A 18 3.06 -0.76 -19.07
CA GLU A 18 4.44 -0.76 -18.56
C GLU A 18 4.57 -0.03 -17.22
N LEU A 19 3.85 1.08 -17.04
CA LEU A 19 3.83 1.82 -15.78
C LEU A 19 3.08 1.04 -14.69
N ARG A 20 1.96 0.41 -15.04
CA ARG A 20 1.22 -0.46 -14.10
C ARG A 20 2.09 -1.61 -13.59
N GLU A 21 2.78 -2.31 -14.47
CA GLU A 21 3.68 -3.41 -14.09
C GLU A 21 4.87 -2.91 -13.27
N LYS A 22 5.50 -1.80 -13.70
CA LYS A 22 6.66 -1.22 -13.00
C LYS A 22 6.34 -0.78 -11.58
N TYR A 23 5.16 -0.19 -11.37
CA TYR A 23 4.75 0.34 -10.07
C TYR A 23 3.77 -0.57 -9.32
N GLY A 24 3.50 -1.78 -9.85
CA GLY A 24 2.60 -2.76 -9.24
C GLY A 24 1.19 -2.22 -9.01
N ILE A 25 0.63 -1.50 -9.99
CA ILE A 25 -0.73 -0.94 -9.95
C ILE A 25 -1.68 -1.89 -10.66
N GLU A 26 -2.63 -2.43 -9.90
CA GLU A 26 -3.63 -3.40 -10.34
C GLU A 26 -5.03 -2.79 -10.29
N SER A 27 -5.98 -3.44 -10.98
CA SER A 27 -7.37 -3.02 -10.95
C SER A 27 -7.93 -3.16 -9.53
N GLY A 28 -8.49 -2.08 -8.99
CA GLY A 28 -9.01 -2.03 -7.62
C GLY A 28 -8.07 -1.36 -6.63
N ASP A 29 -6.81 -1.09 -7.01
CA ASP A 29 -5.93 -0.25 -6.21
C ASP A 29 -6.42 1.19 -6.15
N GLU A 30 -6.30 1.78 -4.97
CA GLU A 30 -6.47 3.22 -4.80
C GLU A 30 -5.17 3.96 -5.13
N VAL A 31 -5.28 5.18 -5.65
CA VAL A 31 -4.15 6.06 -5.94
C VAL A 31 -4.37 7.44 -5.31
N VAL A 32 -3.28 8.08 -4.91
CA VAL A 32 -3.24 9.45 -4.40
C VAL A 32 -2.70 10.36 -5.49
N TRP A 33 -3.36 11.50 -5.68
CA TRP A 33 -2.92 12.56 -6.56
C TRP A 33 -2.33 13.69 -5.71
N GLU A 34 -1.11 14.10 -6.03
CA GLU A 34 -0.40 15.18 -5.34
C GLU A 34 -0.03 16.27 -6.34
N GLU A 35 -0.30 17.53 -6.00
CA GLU A 35 0.19 18.69 -6.75
C GLU A 35 1.63 19.03 -6.32
N THR A 36 2.49 19.28 -7.29
CA THR A 36 3.88 19.70 -7.11
C THR A 36 4.20 20.86 -8.07
N ASP A 37 5.34 21.51 -7.87
CA ASP A 37 5.78 22.61 -8.75
C ASP A 37 5.97 22.17 -10.22
N ASP A 38 6.25 20.88 -10.44
CA ASP A 38 6.48 20.27 -11.76
C ASP A 38 5.21 19.66 -12.38
N GLY A 39 4.08 19.66 -11.66
CA GLY A 39 2.80 19.13 -12.15
C GLY A 39 2.09 18.23 -11.14
N ILE A 40 1.41 17.19 -11.63
CA ILE A 40 0.66 16.25 -10.78
C ILE A 40 1.40 14.91 -10.72
N VAL A 41 1.60 14.41 -9.50
CA VAL A 41 2.17 13.09 -9.23
C VAL A 41 1.04 12.13 -8.83
N LEU A 42 1.04 10.94 -9.43
CA LEU A 42 0.17 9.83 -9.03
C LEU A 42 1.00 8.83 -8.22
N ARG A 43 0.54 8.48 -7.02
CA ARG A 43 1.13 7.44 -6.17
C ARG A 43 0.11 6.35 -5.85
N LYS A 44 0.54 5.10 -5.77
CA LYS A 44 -0.31 4.03 -5.24
C LYS A 44 -0.57 4.27 -3.75
N LYS A 45 -1.83 4.22 -3.32
CA LYS A 45 -2.20 4.31 -1.91
C LYS A 45 -1.96 2.95 -1.27
N HIS A 46 -1.21 2.93 -0.18
CA HIS A 46 -1.05 1.73 0.63
C HIS A 46 -2.04 1.79 1.79
N ASP A 47 -2.97 0.84 1.85
CA ASP A 47 -3.88 0.76 2.99
C ASP A 47 -3.09 0.52 4.28
N SER A 48 -3.35 1.39 5.25
CA SER A 48 -2.60 1.54 6.48
C SER A 48 -2.76 0.33 7.40
N ALA A 49 -1.75 -0.55 7.35
CA ALA A 49 -1.22 -1.32 8.48
C ALA A 49 0.14 -1.95 8.12
N ARG A 50 0.31 -2.37 6.84
CA ARG A 50 1.56 -2.93 6.31
C ARG A 50 2.43 -1.92 5.53
N GLY A 51 1.82 -0.85 4.98
CA GLY A 51 2.52 0.08 4.07
C GLY A 51 3.42 1.12 4.72
N ALA A 52 3.15 1.55 5.97
CA ALA A 52 3.89 2.63 6.61
C ALA A 52 5.31 2.25 7.09
N LEU A 53 5.61 0.95 7.20
CA LEU A 53 6.86 0.44 7.77
C LEU A 53 7.82 -0.13 6.72
N VAL A 54 7.43 -0.15 5.45
CA VAL A 54 8.20 -0.79 4.39
C VAL A 54 8.48 0.20 3.26
N PRO A 55 9.75 0.55 3.00
CA PRO A 55 10.12 1.50 1.96
C PRO A 55 9.59 1.13 0.57
N ASP A 56 9.31 2.15 -0.23
CA ASP A 56 9.00 2.00 -1.64
C ASP A 56 10.17 1.30 -2.37
N GLY A 57 9.85 0.32 -3.22
CA GLY A 57 10.84 -0.54 -3.89
C GLY A 57 11.23 -1.82 -3.14
N THR A 58 10.74 -2.05 -1.92
CA THR A 58 10.96 -3.33 -1.23
C THR A 58 10.34 -4.49 -2.04
N PRO A 59 11.09 -5.57 -2.33
CA PRO A 59 10.56 -6.73 -3.04
C PRO A 59 9.38 -7.36 -2.32
N PRO A 60 8.40 -7.95 -3.03
CA PRO A 60 7.21 -8.56 -2.43
C PRO A 60 7.56 -9.60 -1.36
N GLU A 61 8.58 -10.42 -1.59
CA GLU A 61 9.08 -11.41 -0.61
C GLU A 61 9.51 -10.76 0.72
N LYS A 62 10.19 -9.61 0.64
CA LYS A 62 10.66 -8.87 1.82
C LYS A 62 9.51 -8.15 2.52
N ARG A 63 8.50 -7.69 1.78
CA ARG A 63 7.26 -7.13 2.35
C ARG A 63 6.51 -8.19 3.16
N GLU A 64 6.38 -9.39 2.60
CA GLU A 64 5.76 -10.54 3.26
C GLU A 64 6.50 -10.93 4.54
N GLU A 65 7.83 -10.93 4.51
CA GLU A 65 8.68 -11.15 5.69
C GLU A 65 8.45 -10.12 6.79
N VAL A 66 8.50 -8.81 6.46
CA VAL A 66 8.29 -7.73 7.44
C VAL A 66 6.88 -7.78 8.03
N ALA A 67 5.89 -8.11 7.21
CA ALA A 67 4.53 -8.20 7.70
C ALA A 67 4.30 -9.39 8.65
N ARG A 68 4.85 -10.57 8.33
CA ARG A 68 4.82 -11.74 9.23
C ARG A 68 5.51 -11.45 10.56
N GLU A 69 6.63 -10.72 10.51
CA GLU A 69 7.35 -10.28 11.71
C GLU A 69 6.49 -9.35 12.57
N LEU A 70 5.82 -8.38 11.95
CA LEU A 70 4.97 -7.44 12.65
C LEU A 70 3.75 -8.12 13.29
N GLU A 71 3.10 -9.03 12.57
CA GLU A 71 1.97 -9.81 13.08
C GLU A 71 2.35 -10.61 14.32
N ARG A 72 3.50 -11.30 14.28
CA ARG A 72 3.99 -12.06 15.44
C ARG A 72 4.22 -11.17 16.66
N ARG A 73 4.79 -9.98 16.46
CA ARG A 73 5.01 -9.02 17.56
C ARG A 73 3.70 -8.50 18.14
N VAL A 74 2.70 -8.24 17.29
CA VAL A 74 1.36 -7.82 17.74
C VAL A 74 0.69 -8.95 18.54
N GLU A 75 0.81 -10.20 18.10
CA GLU A 75 0.32 -11.39 18.81
C GLU A 75 0.97 -11.51 20.20
N GLU A 76 2.30 -11.42 20.28
CA GLU A 76 3.02 -11.50 21.56
C GLU A 76 2.60 -10.43 22.57
N ILE A 77 2.37 -9.19 22.10
CA ILE A 77 1.89 -8.09 22.94
C ILE A 77 0.47 -8.40 23.45
N ARG A 78 -0.40 -8.94 22.59
CA ARG A 78 -1.77 -9.33 22.97
C ARG A 78 -1.76 -10.43 24.03
N THR A 79 -0.96 -11.48 23.85
CA THR A 79 -0.86 -12.58 24.82
C THR A 79 -0.30 -12.10 26.16
N ARG A 80 0.68 -11.20 26.15
CA ARG A 80 1.28 -10.66 27.38
C ARG A 80 0.33 -9.74 28.17
N ASN A 81 -0.61 -9.09 27.48
CA ASN A 81 -1.59 -8.17 28.07
C ASN A 81 -2.97 -8.81 28.28
N GLN A 82 -3.12 -10.12 28.12
CA GLN A 82 -4.36 -10.81 28.48
C GLN A 82 -4.41 -10.95 30.01
N PRO A 83 -5.29 -10.22 30.74
CA PRO A 83 -5.45 -10.43 32.17
C PRO A 83 -5.95 -11.86 32.41
N PRO A 84 -5.53 -12.54 33.50
CA PRO A 84 -6.09 -13.84 33.85
C PRO A 84 -7.60 -13.71 33.97
N GLY A 85 -8.31 -14.70 33.42
CA GLY A 85 -9.75 -14.65 33.19
C GLY A 85 -10.54 -14.16 34.40
N THR A 86 -11.45 -13.22 34.17
CA THR A 86 -12.59 -13.05 35.05
C THR A 86 -13.47 -14.29 34.88
N ASP A 87 -13.25 -15.30 35.72
CA ASP A 87 -14.26 -16.30 35.99
C ASP A 87 -15.49 -15.53 36.51
N LEU A 88 -16.53 -15.47 35.68
CA LEU A 88 -17.85 -14.98 36.07
C LEU A 88 -18.58 -16.17 36.70
N GLU A 89 -18.68 -16.16 38.03
CA GLU A 89 -19.61 -16.99 38.82
C GLU A 89 -21.08 -16.71 38.48
#